data_AF-A0A7V6DZ29-F1
#
_entry.id   AF-A0A7V6DZ29-F1
#
_cell.length_a   1.000
_cell.length_b   1.000
_cell.length_c   1.000
_cell.angle_alpha   90.00
_cell.angle_beta   90.00
_cell.angle_gamma   90.00
#
_symmetry.space_group_name_H-M   'P 1'
#
loop_
_entity.id
_entity.type
_entity.pdbx_description
1 polymer ?
#
loop_
_entity_poly.entity_id
_entity_poly.type
_entity_poly.pdbx_seq_one_letter_code
_entity_poly.pdbx_strand_id
1 'polypeptide(L)' 'PRNVQEYLNESWDYVITVCGGANETCPAFTGKVKHRLHIGFEDPSEAKGSDEFVMNEFRRVRDEIKAAFEKLYHTVIKK' A
#
# COMPACT_ATOMS: atom_id res chain seq x y z
N PRO A 1 12.40 -4.71 6.82
CA PRO A 1 11.73 -3.39 6.65
C PRO A 1 12.80 -2.32 6.44
N ARG A 2 12.52 -1.30 5.60
CA ARG A 2 13.39 -0.13 5.37
C ARG A 2 12.57 1.13 5.70
N ASN A 3 13.23 2.19 6.16
CA ASN A 3 12.51 3.41 6.50
C ASN A 3 12.24 4.23 5.24
N VAL A 4 11.01 4.76 5.09
CA VAL A 4 10.64 5.59 3.93
C VAL A 4 11.48 6.88 3.84
N GLN A 5 11.98 7.38 4.97
CA GLN A 5 12.83 8.58 5.03
C GLN A 5 14.10 8.47 4.17
N GLU A 6 14.61 7.25 3.97
CA GLU A 6 15.78 6.99 3.14
C GLU A 6 15.53 7.37 1.66
N TYR A 7 14.27 7.40 1.21
CA TYR A 7 13.91 7.55 -0.21
C TYR A 7 13.15 8.84 -0.52
N LEU A 8 12.94 9.74 0.46
CA LEU A 8 12.08 10.93 0.29
C LEU A 8 12.56 11.91 -0.77
N ASN A 9 13.88 11.96 -1.00
CA ASN A 9 14.52 12.86 -1.97
C ASN A 9 14.72 12.22 -3.35
N GLU A 10 14.41 10.94 -3.49
CA GLU A 10 14.54 10.24 -4.76
C GLU A 10 13.37 10.56 -5.69
N SER A 11 13.62 10.44 -7.00
CA SER A 11 12.60 10.60 -8.02
C SER A 11 11.90 9.28 -8.30
N TRP A 12 10.57 9.30 -8.27
CA TRP A 12 9.72 8.13 -8.50
C TRP A 12 8.65 8.42 -9.54
N ASP A 13 8.43 7.49 -10.46
CA ASP A 13 7.28 7.59 -11.37
C ASP A 13 5.97 7.35 -10.61
N TYR A 14 5.94 6.37 -9.71
CA TYR A 14 4.77 6.01 -8.92
C TYR A 14 5.12 5.83 -7.44
N VAL A 15 4.34 6.46 -6.57
CA VAL A 15 4.30 6.18 -5.14
C VAL A 15 2.88 5.75 -4.78
N ILE A 16 2.74 4.56 -4.20
CA ILE A 16 1.45 3.96 -3.87
C ILE A 16 1.41 3.72 -2.35
N THR A 17 0.53 4.40 -1.64
CA THR A 17 0.30 4.18 -0.21
C THR A 17 -0.83 3.18 0.00
N VAL A 18 -0.61 2.23 0.91
CA VAL A 18 -1.49 1.04 1.03
C VAL A 18 -2.21 0.89 2.38
N CYS A 19 -1.75 1.54 3.43
CA CYS A 19 -2.40 1.45 4.75
C CYS A 19 -3.40 2.60 4.92
N GLY A 20 -4.55 2.34 5.55
CA GLY A 20 -5.58 3.36 5.84
C GLY A 20 -5.05 4.57 6.64
N GLY A 21 -4.06 4.38 7.52
CA GLY A 21 -3.38 5.46 8.25
C GLY A 21 -2.23 6.13 7.49
N ALA A 22 -1.79 5.58 6.36
CA ALA A 22 -0.64 6.09 5.62
C ALA A 22 -0.85 7.49 5.04
N ASN A 23 -2.11 7.93 4.89
CA ASN A 23 -2.40 9.29 4.43
C ASN A 23 -2.08 10.36 5.48
N GLU A 24 -2.02 10.00 6.77
CA GLU A 24 -1.77 10.93 7.88
C GLU A 24 -0.34 10.86 8.42
N THR A 25 0.36 9.71 8.27
CA THR A 25 1.70 9.50 8.85
C THR A 25 2.84 9.49 7.84
N CYS A 26 2.57 9.40 6.53
CA CYS A 26 3.66 9.36 5.55
C CYS A 26 4.22 10.77 5.31
N PRO A 27 5.54 10.98 5.50
CA PRO A 27 6.17 12.24 5.13
C PRO A 27 5.92 12.53 3.65
N ALA A 28 5.61 13.78 3.34
CA ALA A 28 5.45 14.19 1.96
C ALA A 28 6.77 13.91 1.20
N PHE A 29 6.73 13.01 0.22
CA PHE A 29 7.87 12.80 -0.67
C PHE A 29 8.26 14.16 -1.27
N THR A 30 9.45 14.66 -0.92
CA THR A 30 9.95 15.97 -1.37
C THR A 30 10.63 15.89 -2.73
N GLY A 31 11.02 14.69 -3.14
CA GLY A 31 11.51 14.38 -4.49
C GLY A 31 10.43 14.49 -5.57
N LYS A 32 10.87 14.42 -6.84
CA LYS A 32 9.95 14.46 -8.00
C LYS A 32 9.17 13.15 -8.07
N VAL A 33 7.89 13.20 -7.68
CA VAL A 33 6.95 12.09 -7.83
C VAL A 33 5.98 12.41 -8.95
N LYS A 34 5.94 11.61 -10.02
CA LYS A 34 5.01 11.87 -11.15
C LYS A 34 3.57 11.49 -10.81
N HIS A 35 3.37 10.35 -10.16
CA HIS A 35 2.07 9.84 -9.79
C HIS A 35 2.02 9.40 -8.33
N ARG A 36 1.06 9.93 -7.58
CA ARG A 36 0.76 9.50 -6.21
C ARG A 36 -0.61 8.85 -6.19
N LEU A 37 -0.65 7.62 -5.69
CA LEU A 37 -1.87 6.84 -5.59
C LEU A 37 -2.05 6.36 -4.15
N HIS A 38 -3.29 6.25 -3.74
CA HIS A 38 -3.66 5.64 -2.47
C HIS A 38 -4.61 4.48 -2.75
N ILE A 39 -4.26 3.30 -2.24
CA ILE A 39 -5.08 2.09 -2.31
C ILE A 39 -5.16 1.52 -0.90
N GLY A 40 -6.13 1.96 -0.11
CA GLY A 40 -6.25 1.55 1.28
C GLY A 40 -6.67 0.09 1.44
N PHE A 41 -5.97 -0.63 2.31
CA PHE A 41 -6.35 -1.95 2.81
C PHE A 41 -6.44 -1.91 4.34
N GLU A 42 -7.25 -2.80 4.89
CA GLU A 42 -7.29 -3.05 6.33
C GLU A 42 -5.99 -3.73 6.79
N ASP A 43 -5.53 -3.39 8.00
CA ASP A 43 -4.33 -4.00 8.57
C ASP A 43 -4.71 -5.33 9.24
N PRO A 44 -4.33 -6.50 8.68
CA PRO A 44 -4.69 -7.79 9.25
C PRO A 44 -3.97 -8.05 10.58
N SER A 45 -2.95 -7.27 10.94
CA SER A 45 -2.28 -7.38 12.25
C SER A 45 -3.13 -6.82 13.40
N GLU A 46 -4.13 -5.99 13.11
CA GLU A 46 -5.09 -5.51 14.10
C GLU A 46 -6.21 -6.52 14.36
N ALA A 47 -6.34 -7.57 13.54
CA ALA A 47 -7.34 -8.62 13.72
C ALA A 47 -7.12 -9.36 15.06
N LYS A 48 -8.18 -9.47 15.86
CA LYS A 48 -8.17 -10.17 17.16
C LYS A 48 -9.17 -11.31 17.12
N GLY A 49 -8.75 -12.50 17.51
CA GLY A 49 -9.60 -13.69 17.49
C GLY A 49 -8.77 -14.97 17.60
N SER A 50 -9.31 -16.07 17.07
CA SER A 50 -8.55 -17.30 16.92
C SER A 50 -7.46 -17.17 15.86
N ASP A 51 -6.41 -18.00 15.95
CA ASP A 51 -5.34 -18.06 14.95
C ASP A 51 -5.89 -18.29 13.53
N GLU A 52 -6.96 -19.08 13.42
CA GLU A 52 -7.64 -19.33 12.15
C GLU A 52 -8.30 -18.05 11.60
N PHE A 53 -8.99 -17.29 12.46
CA PHE A 53 -9.60 -16.02 12.08
C PHE A 53 -8.54 -15.02 11.62
N VAL A 54 -7.47 -14.84 12.40
CA VAL A 54 -6.35 -13.97 12.05
C VAL A 54 -5.75 -14.39 10.72
N MET A 55 -5.45 -15.67 10.54
CA MET A 55 -4.88 -16.18 9.27
C MET A 55 -5.80 -15.94 8.07
N ASN A 56 -7.12 -16.05 8.26
CA ASN A 56 -8.08 -15.77 7.19
C ASN A 56 -8.12 -14.27 6.84
N GLU A 57 -8.00 -13.36 7.82
CA GLU A 57 -7.87 -11.92 7.56
C GLU A 57 -6.60 -11.60 6.75
N PHE A 58 -5.45 -12.19 7.11
CA PHE A 58 -4.22 -12.05 6.32
C PHE A 58 -4.39 -12.51 4.87
N ARG A 59 -5.09 -13.64 4.64
CA ARG A 59 -5.37 -14.16 3.30
C ARG A 59 -6.31 -13.25 2.52
N ARG A 60 -7.36 -12.74 3.16
CA ARG A 60 -8.31 -11.81 2.57
C ARG A 60 -7.60 -10.54 2.08
N VAL A 61 -6.86 -9.88 2.96
CA VAL A 61 -6.12 -8.64 2.62
C VAL A 61 -5.09 -8.89 1.52
N ARG A 62 -4.36 -10.01 1.56
CA ARG A 62 -3.45 -10.40 0.46
C ARG A 62 -4.17 -10.49 -0.88
N ASP A 63 -5.34 -11.11 -0.92
CA ASP A 63 -6.09 -11.31 -2.16
C ASP A 63 -6.69 -9.99 -2.67
N GLU A 64 -7.10 -9.09 -1.76
CA GLU A 64 -7.49 -7.72 -2.08
C GLU A 64 -6.33 -6.91 -2.69
N ILE A 65 -5.14 -6.98 -2.09
CA ILE A 65 -3.93 -6.33 -2.63
C ILE A 65 -3.66 -6.82 -4.05
N LYS A 66 -3.72 -8.14 -4.28
CA LYS A 66 -3.52 -8.72 -5.60
C LYS A 66 -4.51 -8.16 -6.62
N ALA A 67 -5.81 -8.23 -6.32
CA ALA A 67 -6.85 -7.76 -7.23
C ALA A 67 -6.72 -6.26 -7.54
N ALA A 68 -6.40 -5.45 -6.53
CA ALA A 68 -6.23 -4.01 -6.70
C ALA A 68 -5.01 -3.67 -7.58
N PHE A 69 -3.88 -4.34 -7.39
CA PHE A 69 -2.67 -4.11 -8.18
C PHE A 69 -2.80 -4.67 -9.61
N GLU A 70 -3.50 -5.79 -9.81
CA GLU A 70 -3.86 -6.27 -11.14
C GLU A 70 -4.71 -5.23 -11.90
N LYS A 71 -5.74 -4.68 -11.24
CA LYS A 71 -6.56 -3.61 -11.80
C LYS A 71 -5.71 -2.37 -12.12
N LEU A 72 -4.85 -1.95 -11.20
CA LEU A 72 -3.95 -0.80 -11.41
C LEU A 72 -3.06 -1.03 -12.64
N TYR A 73 -2.44 -2.21 -12.75
CA TYR A 73 -1.58 -2.54 -13.88
C TYR A 73 -2.33 -2.43 -15.21
N HIS A 74 -3.53 -3.01 -15.30
CA HIS A 74 -4.31 -3.00 -16.54
C HIS A 74 -4.88 -1.62 -16.90
N THR A 75 -5.20 -0.79 -15.90
CA THR A 75 -5.90 0.48 -16.14
C THR A 75 -4.99 1.70 -16.23
N VAL A 76 -3.82 1.65 -15.57
CA VAL A 76 -2.90 2.78 -15.44
C VAL A 76 -1.55 2.50 -16.09
N ILE A 77 -0.98 1.31 -15.91
CA ILE A 77 0.42 1.04 -16.30
C ILE A 77 0.54 0.51 -17.74
N LYS A 78 -0.25 -0.50 -18.11
CA LYS A 78 -0.19 -1.15 -19.43
C LYS A 78 -0.83 -0.31 -20.54
N LYS A 79 -1.57 0.75 -20.17
CA LYS A 79 -2.38 1.56 -21.09
C LYS A 79 -1.56 2.16 -22.23
#